data_AF-A0A2T2THL1-F1
#
_entry.id   AF-A0A2T2THL1-F1
#
_cell.length_a   1.000
_cell.length_b   1.000
_cell.length_c   1.000
_cell.angle_alpha   90.00
_cell.angle_beta   90.00
_cell.angle_gamma   90.00
#
_symmetry.space_group_name_H-M   'P 1'
#
loop_
_entity.id
_entity.type
_entity.pdbx_description
1 polymer ?
#
loop_
_entity_poly.entity_id
_entity_poly.type
_entity_poly.pdbx_seq_one_letter_code
_entity_poly.pdbx_strand_id
1 'polypeptide(L)'
;MKSLLSRAPSPPRSLAPALLLTFAVAACGSPFSDAPSVADSTLVSALAELHLADARSQRRRADATDRRAPPLADSLRTPLSPAVRDSILARYGMTSDQLRAALTYYVRHPEQYTALYGRVVDTLSAERKALRFGPERGDDARPERPTPSAFRGENGAGE
;
A
#
# COMPACT_ATOMS: atom_id res chain seq x y z
N MET A 1 -76.01 47.14 18.48
CA MET A 1 -75.77 45.82 17.82
C MET A 1 -75.90 46.00 16.32
N LYS A 2 -74.95 45.44 15.56
CA LYS A 2 -74.90 45.30 14.09
C LYS A 2 -74.49 46.54 13.28
N SER A 3 -73.18 46.76 13.22
CA SER A 3 -72.50 47.45 12.12
C SER A 3 -72.43 46.52 10.90
N LEU A 4 -72.92 46.95 9.74
CA LEU A 4 -72.70 46.26 8.46
C LEU A 4 -71.98 47.23 7.51
N LEU A 5 -70.65 47.16 7.55
CA LEU A 5 -69.77 47.86 6.61
C LEU A 5 -69.74 47.13 5.27
N SER A 6 -69.95 47.92 4.23
CA SER A 6 -69.79 47.61 2.81
C SER A 6 -68.37 47.12 2.48
N ARG A 7 -68.23 46.07 1.66
CA ARG A 7 -66.94 45.61 1.11
C ARG A 7 -67.03 45.42 -0.41
N ALA A 8 -66.27 46.24 -1.11
CA ALA A 8 -66.14 46.33 -2.56
C ALA A 8 -65.19 45.24 -3.14
N PRO A 9 -65.18 45.03 -4.47
CA PRO A 9 -64.58 43.86 -5.13
C PRO A 9 -63.07 43.95 -5.36
N SER A 10 -62.47 42.77 -5.52
CA SER A 10 -61.03 42.49 -5.67
C SER A 10 -60.44 42.86 -7.04
N PRO A 11 -59.18 43.33 -7.09
CA PRO A 11 -58.32 43.23 -8.26
C PRO A 11 -57.26 42.10 -8.16
N PRO A 12 -56.65 41.70 -9.28
CA PRO A 12 -56.16 40.34 -9.52
C PRO A 12 -54.76 40.04 -8.93
N ARG A 13 -54.57 38.74 -8.69
CA ARG A 13 -53.30 38.10 -8.30
C ARG A 13 -52.27 38.25 -9.41
N SER A 14 -51.36 39.21 -9.27
CA SER A 14 -50.14 39.27 -10.08
C SER A 14 -49.16 38.20 -9.60
N LEU A 15 -49.00 37.20 -10.46
CA LEU A 15 -47.97 36.17 -10.43
C LEU A 15 -46.60 36.82 -10.65
N ALA A 16 -45.77 36.88 -9.62
CA ALA A 16 -44.35 37.14 -9.77
C ALA A 16 -43.54 36.30 -8.77
N PRO A 17 -43.19 35.03 -9.11
CA PRO A 17 -42.14 34.30 -8.43
C PRO A 17 -41.07 33.95 -9.46
N ALA A 18 -40.18 34.89 -9.77
CA ALA A 18 -39.11 34.60 -10.71
C ALA A 18 -37.85 35.45 -10.50
N LEU A 19 -37.47 35.76 -9.25
CA LEU A 19 -36.14 36.30 -8.99
C LEU A 19 -35.75 36.26 -7.50
N LEU A 20 -35.40 35.09 -6.96
CA LEU A 20 -34.55 34.95 -5.76
C LEU A 20 -34.31 33.47 -5.41
N LEU A 21 -33.79 32.70 -6.37
CA LEU A 21 -33.33 31.33 -6.12
C LEU A 21 -31.97 31.07 -6.79
N THR A 22 -31.03 32.00 -6.63
CA THR A 22 -29.67 31.90 -7.19
C THR A 22 -28.58 32.16 -6.14
N PHE A 23 -28.77 31.69 -4.91
CA PHE A 23 -27.70 31.71 -3.90
C PHE A 23 -27.79 30.51 -2.94
N ALA A 24 -28.04 29.32 -3.50
CA ALA A 24 -27.73 28.06 -2.85
C ALA A 24 -26.58 27.41 -3.61
N VAL A 25 -25.64 26.84 -2.86
CA VAL A 25 -24.44 26.12 -3.33
C VAL A 25 -23.21 26.99 -3.64
N ALA A 26 -22.84 27.86 -2.69
CA ALA A 26 -21.42 27.88 -2.32
C ALA A 26 -21.14 26.53 -1.62
N ALA A 27 -20.86 25.51 -2.44
CA ALA A 27 -20.41 24.23 -1.94
C ALA A 27 -19.18 24.45 -1.07
N CYS A 28 -19.23 23.93 0.15
CA CYS A 28 -18.07 23.69 1.00
C CYS A 28 -17.13 22.68 0.31
N GLY A 29 -16.35 23.15 -0.66
CA GLY A 29 -15.22 22.42 -1.20
C GLY A 29 -13.97 23.18 -0.78
N SER A 30 -13.44 22.91 0.41
CA SER A 30 -12.08 23.33 0.72
C SER A 30 -11.16 22.81 -0.40
N PRO A 31 -10.36 23.66 -1.07
CA PRO A 31 -9.36 23.21 -2.04
C PRO A 31 -8.15 22.52 -1.37
N PHE A 32 -8.30 22.10 -0.11
CA PHE A 32 -7.33 21.24 0.55
C PHE A 32 -7.46 19.87 -0.10
N SER A 33 -6.48 19.53 -0.94
CA SER A 33 -6.29 18.18 -1.44
C SER A 33 -6.42 17.21 -0.29
N ASP A 34 -7.52 16.47 -0.25
CA ASP A 34 -7.73 15.35 0.67
C ASP A 34 -6.71 14.23 0.37
N ALA A 35 -5.90 14.37 -0.67
CA ALA A 35 -4.86 13.44 -1.05
C ALA A 35 -3.91 13.12 0.14
N PRO A 36 -3.50 11.86 0.28
CA PRO A 36 -2.63 11.45 1.36
C PRO A 36 -1.29 12.18 1.25
N SER A 37 -0.67 12.49 2.40
CA SER A 37 0.62 13.17 2.47
C SER A 37 1.81 12.34 1.96
N VAL A 38 1.55 11.10 1.53
CA VAL A 38 2.54 10.11 1.10
C VAL A 38 2.17 9.66 -0.31
N ALA A 39 3.16 9.62 -1.20
CA ALA A 39 2.97 9.11 -2.55
C ALA A 39 2.57 7.62 -2.54
N ASP A 40 1.62 7.24 -3.40
CA ASP A 40 1.11 5.87 -3.52
C ASP A 40 2.22 4.82 -3.68
N SER A 41 3.24 5.08 -4.51
CA SER A 41 4.35 4.15 -4.74
C SER A 41 5.16 3.87 -3.48
N THR A 42 5.38 4.92 -2.68
CA THR A 42 6.08 4.83 -1.39
C THR A 42 5.24 4.03 -0.41
N LEU A 43 3.94 4.33 -0.34
CA LEU A 43 3.02 3.62 0.54
C LEU A 43 2.89 2.14 0.18
N VAL A 44 2.77 1.80 -1.11
CA VAL A 44 2.71 0.41 -1.58
C VAL A 44 3.98 -0.34 -1.18
N SER A 45 5.16 0.25 -1.40
CA SER A 45 6.44 -0.37 -1.06
C SER A 45 6.57 -0.59 0.45
N ALA A 46 6.23 0.43 1.25
CA ALA A 46 6.24 0.33 2.70
C ALA A 46 5.27 -0.73 3.24
N LEU A 47 4.05 -0.79 2.71
CA LEU A 47 3.06 -1.81 3.09
C LEU A 47 3.51 -3.22 2.71
N ALA A 48 4.05 -3.40 1.51
CA ALA A 48 4.59 -4.69 1.08
C ALA A 48 5.73 -5.14 2.00
N GLU A 49 6.67 -4.25 2.34
CA GLU A 49 7.78 -4.60 3.21
C GLU A 49 7.32 -4.89 4.65
N LEU A 50 6.35 -4.14 5.18
CA LEU A 50 5.74 -4.42 6.47
C LEU A 50 5.09 -5.81 6.50
N HIS A 51 4.34 -6.19 5.45
CA HIS A 51 3.75 -7.52 5.34
C HIS A 51 4.81 -8.63 5.29
N LEU A 52 5.90 -8.44 4.55
CA LEU A 52 7.00 -9.40 4.49
C LEU A 52 7.72 -9.52 5.83
N ALA A 53 7.96 -8.41 6.52
CA ALA A 53 8.57 -8.40 7.84
C ALA A 53 7.71 -9.12 8.87
N ASP A 54 6.40 -8.87 8.86
CA ASP A 54 5.44 -9.56 9.73
C ASP A 54 5.44 -11.06 9.48
N ALA A 55 5.32 -11.49 8.22
CA ALA A 55 5.38 -12.91 7.84
C ALA A 55 6.69 -13.60 8.27
N ARG A 56 7.84 -12.93 8.11
CA ARG A 56 9.14 -13.43 8.60
C ARG A 56 9.16 -13.56 10.11
N SER A 57 8.57 -12.61 10.83
CA SER A 57 8.51 -12.64 12.30
C SER A 57 7.63 -13.77 12.81
N GLN A 58 6.47 -14.00 12.19
CA GLN A 58 5.55 -15.08 12.50
C GLN A 58 6.22 -16.44 12.27
N ARG A 59 6.92 -16.62 11.14
CA ARG A 59 7.65 -17.86 10.85
C ARG A 59 8.73 -18.14 11.89
N ARG A 60 9.56 -17.14 12.25
CA ARG A 60 10.59 -17.30 13.28
C ARG A 60 10.02 -17.71 14.64
N ARG A 61 8.83 -17.19 14.99
CA ARG A 61 8.13 -17.58 16.23
C ARG A 61 7.61 -19.01 16.15
N ALA A 62 7.01 -19.40 15.03
CA ALA A 62 6.54 -20.77 14.80
C ALA A 62 7.69 -21.79 14.94
N ASP A 63 8.85 -21.50 14.33
CA ASP A 63 10.06 -22.32 14.45
C ASP A 63 10.60 -22.36 15.89
N ALA A 64 10.45 -21.27 16.65
CA ALA A 64 10.89 -21.20 18.05
C ALA A 64 9.96 -21.96 19.00
N THR A 65 8.65 -21.99 18.74
CA THR A 65 7.66 -22.73 19.53
C THR A 65 7.77 -24.25 19.38
N ASP A 66 8.48 -24.75 18.36
CA ASP A 66 8.72 -26.19 18.16
C ASP A 66 9.63 -26.80 19.27
N ARG A 67 10.23 -25.96 20.14
CA ARG A 67 10.94 -26.40 21.34
C ARG A 67 10.03 -26.38 22.57
N ARG A 68 9.34 -27.51 22.81
CA ARG A 68 8.76 -27.94 24.11
C ARG A 68 7.51 -27.23 24.69
N ALA A 69 6.94 -26.18 24.09
CA ALA A 69 5.73 -25.54 24.64
C ALA A 69 4.53 -25.63 23.68
N PRO A 70 3.31 -25.96 24.15
CA PRO A 70 2.13 -25.90 23.30
C PRO A 70 1.94 -24.46 22.78
N PRO A 71 1.63 -24.27 21.49
CA PRO A 71 1.46 -22.95 20.93
C PRO A 71 0.21 -22.33 21.55
N LEU A 72 0.40 -21.31 22.39
CA LEU A 72 -0.68 -20.37 22.67
C LEU A 72 -1.04 -19.73 21.33
N ALA A 73 -2.22 -20.05 20.79
CA ALA A 73 -2.67 -19.58 19.48
C ALA A 73 -2.61 -18.03 19.34
N ASP A 74 -2.60 -17.32 20.47
CA ASP A 74 -2.40 -15.87 20.55
C ASP A 74 -0.99 -15.39 20.16
N SER A 75 0.05 -16.20 20.35
CA SER A 75 1.43 -15.81 20.05
C SER A 75 1.68 -15.61 18.55
N LEU A 76 0.93 -16.31 17.70
CA LEU A 76 1.02 -16.18 16.24
C LEU A 76 0.34 -14.91 15.71
N ARG A 77 -0.55 -14.30 16.50
CA ARG A 77 -1.25 -13.04 16.17
C ARG A 77 -0.55 -11.80 16.71
N THR A 78 0.58 -11.97 17.40
CA THR A 78 1.31 -10.84 17.96
C THR A 78 1.84 -9.96 16.83
N PRO A 79 1.47 -8.67 16.80
CA PRO A 79 1.89 -7.78 15.73
C PRO A 79 3.43 -7.63 15.67
N LEU A 80 3.89 -7.11 14.54
CA LEU A 80 5.29 -6.71 14.37
C LEU A 80 5.72 -5.77 15.50
N SER A 81 6.94 -5.96 16.03
CA SER A 81 7.49 -5.07 17.06
C SER A 81 7.50 -3.61 16.58
N PRO A 82 7.10 -2.63 17.41
CA PRO A 82 7.08 -1.22 17.02
C PRO A 82 8.43 -0.74 16.46
N ALA A 83 9.55 -1.14 17.08
CA ALA A 83 10.88 -0.75 16.62
C ALA A 83 11.19 -1.24 15.20
N VAL A 84 10.76 -2.47 14.85
CA VAL A 84 10.96 -3.01 13.50
C VAL A 84 10.09 -2.28 12.50
N ARG A 85 8.80 -2.08 12.82
CA ARG A 85 7.86 -1.31 12.00
C ARG A 85 8.41 0.09 11.71
N ASP A 86 8.83 0.80 12.75
CA ASP A 86 9.30 2.19 12.63
C ASP A 86 10.61 2.27 11.84
N SER A 87 11.50 1.28 11.98
CA SER A 87 12.72 1.19 11.14
C SER A 87 12.43 0.98 9.66
N ILE A 88 11.40 0.18 9.33
CA ILE A 88 10.96 -0.03 7.94
C ILE A 88 10.40 1.27 7.39
N LEU A 89 9.51 1.94 8.13
CA LEU A 89 8.93 3.21 7.71
C LEU A 89 9.98 4.30 7.50
N ALA A 90 10.98 4.38 8.37
CA ALA A 90 12.08 5.34 8.25
C ALA A 90 12.86 5.19 6.94
N ARG A 91 13.04 3.96 6.40
CA ARG A 91 13.69 3.75 5.09
C ARG A 91 12.92 4.34 3.92
N TYR A 92 11.61 4.48 4.07
CA TYR A 92 10.73 5.12 3.09
C TYR A 92 10.50 6.60 3.38
N GLY A 93 11.22 7.18 4.35
CA GLY A 93 11.02 8.57 4.78
C GLY A 93 9.67 8.81 5.45
N MET A 94 9.06 7.76 6.01
CA MET A 94 7.74 7.80 6.61
C MET A 94 7.78 7.67 8.13
N THR A 95 6.83 8.31 8.80
CA THR A 95 6.53 8.08 10.23
C THR A 95 5.30 7.19 10.40
N SER A 96 5.16 6.60 11.59
CA SER A 96 3.95 5.86 11.96
C SER A 96 2.67 6.71 11.87
N ASP A 97 2.76 8.01 12.16
CA ASP A 97 1.63 8.92 12.04
C ASP A 97 1.24 9.20 10.59
N GLN A 98 2.22 9.36 9.69
CA GLN A 98 1.96 9.51 8.26
C GLN A 98 1.32 8.25 7.67
N LEU A 99 1.80 7.06 8.06
CA LEU A 99 1.17 5.80 7.67
C LEU A 99 -0.29 5.76 8.15
N ARG A 100 -0.55 6.10 9.42
CA ARG A 100 -1.89 6.09 10.00
C ARG A 100 -2.82 7.09 9.31
N ALA A 101 -2.34 8.28 9.01
CA ALA A 101 -3.08 9.31 8.28
C ALA A 101 -3.43 8.83 6.86
N ALA A 102 -2.47 8.26 6.14
CA ALA A 102 -2.69 7.69 4.81
C ALA A 102 -3.72 6.55 4.84
N LEU A 103 -3.60 5.60 5.77
CA LEU A 103 -4.59 4.53 5.91
C LEU A 103 -5.99 5.06 6.26
N THR A 104 -6.07 6.08 7.12
CA THR A 104 -7.34 6.74 7.46
C THR A 104 -7.99 7.37 6.23
N TYR A 105 -7.19 7.97 5.33
CA TYR A 105 -7.66 8.47 4.06
C TYR A 105 -8.25 7.35 3.19
N TYR A 106 -7.49 6.28 2.94
CA TYR A 106 -7.96 5.21 2.04
C TYR A 106 -9.16 4.43 2.58
N VAL A 107 -9.31 4.28 3.91
CA VAL A 107 -10.51 3.66 4.51
C VAL A 107 -11.78 4.44 4.14
N ARG A 108 -11.68 5.76 3.93
CA ARG A 108 -12.81 6.60 3.49
C ARG A 108 -13.02 6.58 1.97
N HIS A 109 -12.09 6.01 1.22
CA HIS A 109 -12.05 6.00 -0.24
C HIS A 109 -11.93 4.56 -0.76
N PRO A 110 -13.02 3.75 -0.70
CA PRO A 110 -12.95 2.30 -0.90
C PRO A 110 -12.44 1.88 -2.29
N GLU A 111 -12.75 2.64 -3.34
CA GLU A 111 -12.26 2.36 -4.69
C GLU A 111 -10.73 2.55 -4.78
N GLN A 112 -10.22 3.63 -4.19
CA GLN A 112 -8.78 3.92 -4.15
C GLN A 112 -8.04 2.93 -3.26
N TYR A 113 -8.63 2.54 -2.12
CA TYR A 113 -8.09 1.50 -1.26
C TYR A 113 -7.94 0.18 -2.02
N THR A 114 -8.93 -0.19 -2.81
CA THR A 114 -8.89 -1.41 -3.63
C THR A 114 -7.74 -1.37 -4.64
N ALA A 115 -7.58 -0.24 -5.35
CA ALA A 115 -6.48 -0.05 -6.30
C ALA A 115 -5.10 -0.04 -5.62
N LEU A 116 -4.97 0.60 -4.46
CA LEU A 116 -3.75 0.61 -3.65
C LEU A 116 -3.39 -0.81 -3.22
N TYR A 117 -4.34 -1.53 -2.61
CA TYR A 117 -4.10 -2.86 -2.07
C TYR A 117 -3.83 -3.89 -3.17
N GLY A 118 -4.49 -3.76 -4.34
CA GLY A 118 -4.19 -4.56 -5.52
C GLY A 118 -2.70 -4.48 -5.89
N ARG A 119 -2.13 -3.27 -5.94
CA ARG A 119 -0.69 -3.07 -6.20
C ARG A 119 0.21 -3.68 -5.13
N VAL A 120 -0.20 -3.66 -3.85
CA VAL A 120 0.52 -4.33 -2.76
C VAL A 120 0.54 -5.85 -2.99
N VAL A 121 -0.61 -6.45 -3.31
CA VAL A 121 -0.73 -7.89 -3.60
C VAL A 121 0.10 -8.28 -4.82
N ASP A 122 0.10 -7.48 -5.88
CA ASP A 122 0.90 -7.70 -7.08
C ASP A 122 2.40 -7.68 -6.75
N THR A 123 2.84 -6.70 -5.95
CA THR A 123 4.24 -6.58 -5.49
C THR A 123 4.64 -7.81 -4.67
N LEU A 124 3.82 -8.23 -3.71
CA LEU A 124 4.08 -9.43 -2.90
C LEU A 124 4.10 -10.71 -3.74
N SER A 125 3.23 -10.80 -4.76
CA SER A 125 3.17 -11.93 -5.66
C SER A 125 4.40 -12.02 -6.56
N ALA A 126 4.90 -10.86 -7.04
CA ALA A 126 6.13 -10.76 -7.81
C ALA A 126 7.34 -11.19 -6.97
N GLU A 127 7.47 -10.70 -5.73
CA GLU A 127 8.51 -11.12 -4.79
C GLU A 127 8.48 -12.64 -4.53
N ARG A 128 7.29 -13.20 -4.27
CA ARG A 128 7.13 -14.64 -4.08
C ARG A 128 7.55 -15.43 -5.33
N LYS A 129 7.22 -14.93 -6.52
CA LYS A 129 7.62 -15.56 -7.79
C LYS A 129 9.15 -15.52 -7.95
N ALA A 130 9.77 -14.38 -7.67
CA ALA A 130 11.23 -14.22 -7.73
C ALA A 130 11.94 -15.18 -6.76
N LEU A 131 11.43 -15.35 -5.54
CA LEU A 131 11.97 -16.31 -4.57
C LEU A 131 11.78 -17.76 -5.00
N ARG A 132 10.68 -18.10 -5.68
CA ARG A 132 10.38 -19.47 -6.10
C ARG A 132 11.19 -19.90 -7.33
N PHE A 133 11.37 -19.01 -8.29
CA PHE A 133 12.02 -19.33 -9.55
C PHE A 133 13.48 -18.86 -9.64
N GLY A 134 13.95 -18.11 -8.63
CA GLY A 134 15.25 -17.45 -8.65
C GLY A 134 15.34 -16.45 -9.81
N PRO A 135 16.31 -15.53 -9.81
CA PRO A 135 16.82 -15.10 -11.10
C PRO A 135 17.32 -16.39 -11.75
N GLU A 136 16.77 -16.77 -12.90
CA GLU A 136 17.44 -17.77 -13.72
C GLU A 136 18.88 -17.30 -13.86
N ARG A 137 19.81 -18.04 -13.22
CA ARG A 137 21.23 -17.90 -13.51
C ARG A 137 21.30 -18.15 -14.99
N GLY A 138 21.45 -17.08 -15.77
CA GLY A 138 22.17 -17.13 -17.02
C GLY A 138 23.58 -17.61 -16.69
N ASP A 139 23.71 -18.93 -16.53
CA ASP A 139 24.96 -19.67 -16.37
C ASP A 139 25.62 -19.88 -17.76
N ASP A 140 25.34 -18.97 -18.70
CA ASP A 140 26.00 -18.87 -20.01
C ASP A 140 27.28 -18.03 -19.96
N ALA A 141 27.82 -17.77 -18.77
CA ALA A 141 29.15 -17.19 -18.60
C ALA A 141 30.01 -18.06 -17.68
N ARG A 142 30.13 -19.35 -18.00
CA ARG A 142 31.33 -20.10 -17.63
C ARG A 142 32.47 -19.55 -18.48
N PRO A 143 33.44 -18.78 -17.94
CA PRO A 143 34.65 -18.50 -18.70
C PRO A 143 35.29 -19.84 -19.02
N GLU A 144 35.41 -20.15 -20.32
CA GLU A 144 36.24 -21.26 -20.78
C GLU A 144 37.59 -21.13 -20.07
N ARG A 145 37.92 -22.13 -19.25
CA ARG A 145 39.30 -22.26 -18.79
C ARG A 145 40.13 -22.46 -20.06
N PRO A 146 41.14 -21.62 -20.34
CA PRO A 146 42.08 -21.92 -21.40
C PRO A 146 42.68 -23.29 -21.09
N THR A 147 42.48 -24.23 -22.02
CA THR A 147 43.18 -25.52 -22.02
C THR A 147 44.68 -25.23 -22.02
N PRO A 148 45.47 -25.74 -21.05
CA PRO A 148 46.92 -25.68 -21.16
C PRO A 148 47.34 -26.69 -22.24
N SER A 149 47.31 -26.22 -23.49
CA SER A 149 48.00 -26.84 -24.60
C SER A 149 49.47 -26.42 -24.51
N ALA A 150 50.28 -27.22 -23.82
CA ALA A 150 51.73 -27.39 -24.03
C ALA A 150 52.37 -28.08 -22.83
N PHE A 151 52.49 -29.40 -22.87
CA PHE A 151 53.71 -30.07 -22.41
C PHE A 151 53.96 -31.29 -23.29
N ARG A 152 54.25 -31.00 -24.56
CA ARG A 152 54.91 -31.93 -25.47
C ARG A 152 56.41 -31.83 -25.18
N GLY A 153 56.85 -32.59 -24.18
CA GLY A 153 58.26 -32.88 -23.94
C GLY A 153 58.54 -34.30 -24.41
N GLU A 154 58.86 -34.44 -25.70
CA GLU A 154 59.69 -35.54 -26.17
C GLU A 154 60.97 -35.54 -25.34
N ASN A 155 61.34 -36.69 -24.77
CA ASN A 155 62.74 -37.04 -24.61
C ASN A 155 62.87 -38.54 -24.79
N GLY A 156 63.47 -38.87 -25.94
CA GLY A 156 63.75 -40.21 -26.39
C GLY A 156 64.90 -40.87 -25.62
N ALA A 157 65.02 -42.15 -25.93
CA ALA A 157 65.99 -43.11 -25.47
C ALA A 157 67.39 -42.93 -26.11
N GLY A 158 68.38 -43.60 -25.53
CA GLY A 158 69.73 -43.83 -26.05
C GLY A 158 70.78 -43.04 -25.26
N GLU A 159 71.85 -43.61 -24.70
CA GLU A 159 72.49 -44.94 -24.71
C GLU A 159 73.25 -45.10 -23.37
#